data_AF-A0AAC9LK05-F1
#
_entry.id   AF-A0AAC9LK05-F1
#
_cell.length_a   1.000
_cell.length_b   1.000
_cell.length_c   1.000
_cell.angle_alpha   90.00
_cell.angle_beta   90.00
_cell.angle_gamma   90.00
#
_symmetry.space_group_name_H-M   'P 1'
#
loop_
_entity.id
_entity.type
_entity.pdbx_description
1 polymer ?
#
loop_
_entity_poly.entity_id
_entity_poly.type
_entity_poly.pdbx_seq_one_letter_code
_entity_poly.pdbx_strand_id
1 'polypeptide(L)'
;MFSLKAYSQIKKSNNELWIDFKNSAHKIGFCIYHVKQEVCKEHLLIKNELKKVSKQESDSDIYYFLLNPKWAKKRLIDYSENNDSKPEDFLILFDIDQNSFKKLYDSTKTSNSYKMFSILNLNDKFEFKTHRETNSNIIFYISSSRTNSILSNTMWREFMSNRLGRLDSKIEISITGVNALNDYRYFKNSFLTFIEK
;
A
#
# COMPACT_ATOMS: atom_id res chain seq x y z
N MET A 1 -38.40 -20.53 -27.41
CA MET A 1 -38.09 -20.50 -25.96
C MET A 1 -36.62 -20.13 -25.82
N PHE A 2 -36.30 -18.86 -25.59
CA PHE A 2 -34.91 -18.39 -25.49
C PHE A 2 -34.44 -18.54 -24.04
N SER A 3 -33.50 -19.47 -23.81
CA SER A 3 -32.82 -19.65 -22.54
C SER A 3 -31.78 -18.54 -22.37
N LEU A 4 -32.04 -17.61 -21.45
CA LEU A 4 -31.03 -16.68 -20.95
C LEU A 4 -29.99 -17.48 -20.18
N LYS A 5 -28.77 -17.59 -20.74
CA LYS A 5 -27.59 -18.03 -19.98
C LYS A 5 -27.36 -17.03 -18.85
N ALA A 6 -27.78 -17.38 -17.64
CA ALA A 6 -27.37 -16.70 -16.44
C ALA A 6 -25.86 -16.89 -16.28
N TYR A 7 -25.08 -15.85 -16.58
CA TYR A 7 -23.69 -15.78 -16.17
C TYR A 7 -23.67 -15.73 -14.64
N SER A 8 -23.39 -16.86 -13.98
CA SER A 8 -23.12 -16.83 -12.55
C SER A 8 -21.84 -16.04 -12.34
N GLN A 9 -21.95 -14.86 -11.73
CA GLN A 9 -20.80 -14.13 -11.25
C GLN A 9 -20.21 -14.96 -10.10
N ILE A 10 -19.08 -15.63 -10.34
CA ILE A 10 -18.35 -16.34 -9.30
C ILE A 10 -17.91 -15.28 -8.27
N LYS A 11 -18.54 -15.28 -7.10
CA LYS A 11 -18.23 -14.36 -6.01
C LYS A 11 -16.85 -14.71 -5.46
N LYS A 12 -15.86 -13.83 -5.65
CA LYS A 12 -14.50 -14.02 -5.13
C LYS A 12 -14.49 -14.14 -3.60
N SER A 13 -13.72 -15.09 -3.08
CA SER A 13 -13.45 -15.26 -1.66
C SER A 13 -12.68 -14.05 -1.08
N ASN A 14 -12.67 -13.88 0.24
CA ASN A 14 -11.89 -12.79 0.88
C ASN A 14 -10.39 -12.90 0.59
N ASN A 15 -9.88 -14.13 0.55
CA ASN A 15 -8.47 -14.39 0.26
C ASN A 15 -8.09 -13.99 -1.18
N GLU A 16 -8.94 -14.29 -2.17
CA GLU A 16 -8.70 -13.90 -3.56
C GLU A 16 -8.67 -12.39 -3.73
N LEU A 17 -9.60 -11.66 -3.09
CA LEU A 17 -9.57 -10.19 -3.12
C LEU A 17 -8.33 -9.61 -2.45
N TRP A 18 -7.91 -10.17 -1.32
CA TRP A 18 -6.67 -9.77 -0.67
C TRP A 18 -5.46 -9.98 -1.56
N ILE A 19 -5.37 -11.14 -2.22
CA ILE A 19 -4.27 -11.45 -3.15
C ILE A 19 -4.29 -10.49 -4.34
N ASP A 20 -5.45 -10.22 -4.94
CA ASP A 20 -5.58 -9.28 -6.05
C ASP A 20 -5.15 -7.87 -5.64
N PHE A 21 -5.62 -7.41 -4.47
CA PHE A 21 -5.26 -6.10 -3.95
C PHE A 21 -3.77 -5.99 -3.64
N LYS A 22 -3.19 -6.98 -2.95
CA LYS A 22 -1.75 -7.04 -2.69
C LYS A 22 -0.94 -6.99 -3.98
N ASN A 23 -1.29 -7.83 -4.97
CA ASN A 23 -0.60 -7.87 -6.25
C ASN A 23 -0.72 -6.54 -7.01
N SER A 24 -1.88 -5.89 -6.95
CA SER A 24 -2.10 -4.57 -7.54
C SER A 24 -1.27 -3.48 -6.88
N ALA A 25 -1.13 -3.53 -5.54
CA ALA A 25 -0.30 -2.60 -4.78
C ALA A 25 1.18 -2.77 -5.14
N HIS A 26 1.68 -4.01 -5.22
CA HIS A 26 3.09 -4.25 -5.60
C HIS A 26 3.41 -3.68 -6.98
N LYS A 27 2.48 -3.74 -7.94
CA LYS A 27 2.69 -3.20 -9.30
C LYS A 27 2.93 -1.69 -9.32
N ILE A 28 2.36 -0.95 -8.37
CA ILE A 28 2.57 0.50 -8.23
C ILE A 28 3.58 0.84 -7.13
N GLY A 29 4.38 -0.12 -6.67
CA GLY A 29 5.47 0.11 -5.72
C GLY A 29 5.04 0.19 -4.25
N PHE A 30 3.92 -0.42 -3.87
CA PHE A 30 3.45 -0.49 -2.49
C PHE A 30 3.30 -1.91 -2.00
N CYS A 31 3.69 -2.18 -0.75
CA CYS A 31 3.21 -3.35 0.01
C CYS A 31 2.02 -2.95 0.89
N ILE A 32 1.16 -3.91 1.21
CA ILE A 32 0.04 -3.72 2.15
C ILE A 32 0.12 -4.69 3.33
N TYR A 33 -0.46 -4.30 4.46
CA TYR A 33 -0.58 -5.14 5.65
C TYR A 33 -1.92 -4.96 6.36
N HIS A 34 -2.51 -6.09 6.75
CA HIS A 34 -3.73 -6.17 7.52
C HIS A 34 -3.61 -7.31 8.53
N VAL A 35 -4.06 -7.11 9.77
CA VAL A 35 -3.81 -8.07 10.88
C VAL A 35 -4.46 -9.45 10.70
N LYS A 36 -5.54 -9.56 9.93
CA LYS A 36 -6.24 -10.83 9.62
C LYS A 36 -5.71 -11.55 8.39
N GLN A 37 -4.77 -10.97 7.65
CA GLN A 37 -4.32 -11.49 6.36
C GLN A 37 -2.90 -12.05 6.43
N GLU A 38 -2.54 -12.93 5.49
CA GLU A 38 -1.17 -13.45 5.42
C GLU A 38 -0.18 -12.33 5.12
N VAL A 39 0.93 -12.32 5.87
CA VAL A 39 2.03 -11.37 5.69
C VAL A 39 2.67 -11.56 4.31
N CYS A 40 2.92 -10.46 3.60
CA CYS A 40 3.68 -10.49 2.35
C CYS A 40 5.10 -11.03 2.58
N LYS A 41 5.45 -12.10 1.86
CA LYS A 41 6.79 -12.74 1.90
C LYS A 41 7.67 -12.39 0.70
N GLU A 42 7.14 -11.72 -0.31
CA GLU A 42 7.86 -11.41 -1.57
C GLU A 42 9.12 -10.56 -1.32
N HIS A 43 9.11 -9.72 -0.29
CA HIS A 43 10.24 -8.86 0.02
C HIS A 43 11.38 -9.56 0.76
N LEU A 44 11.20 -10.80 1.23
CA LEU A 44 12.28 -11.55 1.89
C LEU A 44 13.42 -11.90 0.93
N LEU A 45 13.09 -12.19 -0.34
CA LEU A 45 14.10 -12.44 -1.38
C LEU A 45 14.82 -11.15 -1.76
N ILE A 46 14.07 -10.05 -1.89
CA ILE A 46 14.60 -8.71 -2.16
C ILE A 46 15.58 -8.26 -1.07
N LYS A 47 15.35 -8.62 0.20
CA LYS A 47 16.29 -8.35 1.31
C LYS A 47 17.70 -8.86 1.00
N ASN A 48 17.80 -10.08 0.49
CA ASN A 48 19.10 -10.72 0.25
C ASN A 48 19.82 -10.04 -0.92
N GLU A 49 19.09 -9.65 -1.97
CA GLU A 49 19.66 -8.90 -3.09
C GLU A 49 20.07 -7.48 -2.66
N LEU A 50 19.25 -6.79 -1.87
CA LEU A 50 19.57 -5.48 -1.31
C LEU A 50 20.85 -5.53 -0.49
N LYS A 51 21.03 -6.56 0.36
CA LYS A 51 22.25 -6.78 1.16
C LYS A 51 23.53 -6.88 0.33
N LYS A 52 23.45 -7.38 -0.90
CA LYS A 52 24.61 -7.49 -1.80
C LYS A 52 25.01 -6.15 -2.42
N VAL A 53 24.04 -5.27 -2.67
CA VAL A 53 24.24 -3.98 -3.35
C VAL A 53 24.28 -2.77 -2.40
N SER A 54 23.98 -3.00 -1.12
CA SER A 54 24.07 -2.03 -0.02
C SER A 54 25.48 -2.02 0.58
N LYS A 55 26.01 -0.83 0.92
CA LYS A 55 27.29 -0.72 1.65
C LYS A 55 27.11 -1.23 3.10
N GLN A 56 28.17 -1.74 3.74
CA GLN A 56 28.12 -2.31 5.09
C GLN A 56 27.50 -1.37 6.17
N GLU A 57 27.57 -0.05 6.01
CA GLU A 57 26.94 0.92 6.94
C GLU A 57 25.42 1.10 6.75
N SER A 58 24.84 0.45 5.72
CA SER A 58 23.46 0.69 5.27
C SER A 58 22.49 -0.45 5.58
N ASP A 59 22.82 -1.31 6.55
CA ASP A 59 21.87 -2.32 7.06
C ASP A 59 20.57 -1.65 7.54
N SER A 60 20.68 -0.50 8.23
CA SER A 60 19.54 0.34 8.60
C SER A 60 18.73 0.75 7.39
N ASP A 61 19.39 1.00 6.25
CA ASP A 61 18.71 1.35 5.01
C ASP A 61 17.82 0.22 4.53
N ILE A 62 18.35 -1.01 4.42
CA ILE A 62 17.63 -2.20 3.97
C ILE A 62 16.39 -2.48 4.82
N TYR A 63 16.45 -2.20 6.13
CA TYR A 63 15.28 -2.34 7.00
C TYR A 63 14.17 -1.30 6.74
N TYR A 64 14.45 -0.12 6.15
CA TYR A 64 13.40 0.81 5.72
C TYR A 64 12.53 0.24 4.58
N PHE A 65 12.99 -0.79 3.86
CA PHE A 65 12.28 -1.34 2.69
C PHE A 65 11.38 -2.51 3.04
N LEU A 66 11.56 -3.09 4.23
CA LEU A 66 10.87 -4.30 4.64
C LEU A 66 9.96 -3.97 5.80
N LEU A 67 8.65 -4.03 5.53
CA LEU A 67 7.66 -3.93 6.57
C LEU A 67 7.85 -5.06 7.58
N ASN A 68 8.32 -4.74 8.80
CA ASN A 68 8.42 -5.71 9.87
C ASN A 68 7.00 -6.06 10.38
N PRO A 69 6.54 -7.32 10.24
CA PRO A 69 5.17 -7.67 10.57
C PRO A 69 4.84 -7.57 12.06
N LYS A 70 5.83 -7.79 12.95
CA LYS A 70 5.64 -7.61 14.40
C LYS A 70 5.39 -6.15 14.73
N TRP A 71 6.17 -5.27 14.11
CA TRP A 71 6.01 -3.83 14.24
C TRP A 71 4.67 -3.36 13.66
N ALA A 72 4.34 -3.78 12.44
CA ALA A 72 3.08 -3.44 11.76
C ALA A 72 1.87 -3.84 12.60
N LYS A 73 1.88 -5.07 13.15
CA LYS A 73 0.84 -5.55 14.07
C LYS A 73 0.71 -4.67 15.30
N LYS A 74 1.82 -4.44 16.02
CA LYS A 74 1.82 -3.60 17.22
C LYS A 74 1.30 -2.20 16.89
N ARG A 75 1.71 -1.65 15.75
CA ARG A 75 1.31 -0.31 15.33
C ARG A 75 -0.21 -0.20 15.12
N LEU A 76 -0.83 -1.19 14.48
CA LEU A 76 -2.28 -1.20 14.31
C LEU A 76 -3.01 -1.42 15.64
N ILE A 77 -2.47 -2.22 16.56
CA ILE A 77 -3.02 -2.38 17.91
C ILE A 77 -2.99 -1.05 18.66
N ASP A 78 -1.81 -0.44 18.81
CA ASP A 78 -1.63 0.82 19.53
C ASP A 78 -2.49 1.95 18.90
N TYR A 79 -2.59 2.00 17.57
CA TYR A 79 -3.42 2.99 16.88
C TYR A 79 -4.92 2.74 17.12
N SER A 80 -5.35 1.48 17.13
CA SER A 80 -6.76 1.12 17.37
C SER A 80 -7.22 1.44 18.79
N GLU A 81 -6.38 1.20 19.80
CA GLU A 81 -6.64 1.54 21.20
C GLU A 81 -6.84 3.05 21.39
N ASN A 82 -6.03 3.87 20.73
CA ASN A 82 -6.15 5.33 20.80
C ASN A 82 -7.38 5.90 20.06
N ASN A 83 -8.10 5.09 19.29
CA ASN A 83 -9.23 5.50 18.45
C ASN A 83 -10.51 4.71 18.74
N ASP A 84 -10.59 3.99 19.88
CA ASP A 84 -11.73 3.15 20.26
C ASP A 84 -12.22 2.22 19.13
N SER A 85 -11.28 1.64 18.38
CA SER A 85 -11.51 0.83 17.18
C SER A 85 -10.83 -0.53 17.31
N LYS A 86 -11.04 -1.44 16.35
CA LYS A 86 -10.35 -2.73 16.32
C LYS A 86 -9.12 -2.67 15.40
N PRO A 87 -8.05 -3.42 15.66
CA PRO A 87 -6.89 -3.48 14.76
C PRO A 87 -7.27 -3.93 13.34
N GLU A 88 -8.37 -4.68 13.20
CA GLU A 88 -8.88 -5.19 11.92
C GLU A 88 -9.68 -4.16 11.12
N ASP A 89 -9.93 -2.99 11.69
CA ASP A 89 -10.51 -1.86 10.97
C ASP A 89 -9.45 -1.10 10.17
N PHE A 90 -8.17 -1.46 10.28
CA PHE A 90 -7.07 -0.69 9.72
C PHE A 90 -6.20 -1.47 8.73
N LEU A 91 -5.76 -0.76 7.71
CA LEU A 91 -4.83 -1.23 6.68
C LEU A 91 -3.59 -0.34 6.66
N ILE A 92 -2.41 -0.94 6.58
CA ILE A 92 -1.17 -0.22 6.26
C ILE A 92 -0.91 -0.31 4.75
N LEU A 93 -0.74 0.85 4.11
CA LEU A 93 -0.16 1.01 2.78
C LEU A 93 1.28 1.49 2.93
N PHE A 94 2.26 0.72 2.46
CA PHE A 94 3.68 0.93 2.74
C PHE A 94 4.47 1.06 1.43
N ASP A 95 5.15 2.17 1.22
CA ASP A 95 5.98 2.38 0.03
C ASP A 95 7.23 1.48 0.05
N ILE A 96 7.37 0.63 -0.97
CA ILE A 96 8.54 -0.25 -1.17
C ILE A 96 9.51 0.27 -2.24
N ASP A 97 9.17 1.36 -2.96
CA ASP A 97 9.97 1.97 -4.05
C ASP A 97 10.95 3.05 -3.59
N GLN A 98 11.32 3.01 -2.32
CA GLN A 98 12.25 3.98 -1.75
C GLN A 98 13.66 3.87 -2.39
N ASN A 99 14.59 4.74 -1.98
CA ASN A 99 15.88 4.93 -2.64
C ASN A 99 16.76 3.67 -2.86
N SER A 100 16.68 2.63 -2.03
CA SER A 100 17.47 1.39 -2.21
C SER A 100 16.81 0.39 -3.15
N PHE A 101 15.48 0.35 -3.22
CA PHE A 101 14.78 -0.44 -4.24
C PHE A 101 15.03 0.12 -5.64
N LYS A 102 15.25 1.45 -5.75
CA LYS A 102 15.70 2.07 -7.00
C LYS A 102 17.04 1.52 -7.53
N LYS A 103 17.90 0.95 -6.67
CA LYS A 103 19.14 0.30 -7.11
C LYS A 103 18.89 -1.07 -7.76
N LEU A 104 17.77 -1.69 -7.41
CA LEU A 104 17.26 -2.90 -8.04
C LEU A 104 16.18 -2.56 -9.09
N TYR A 105 16.08 -1.29 -9.48
CA TYR A 105 15.01 -0.79 -10.34
C TYR A 105 15.08 -1.45 -11.71
N ASP A 106 13.93 -1.97 -12.09
CA ASP A 106 13.66 -2.43 -13.43
C ASP A 106 12.89 -1.31 -14.14
N SER A 107 13.51 -0.69 -15.15
CA SER A 107 12.93 0.42 -15.91
C SER A 107 11.67 0.06 -16.68
N THR A 108 11.33 -1.23 -16.76
CA THR A 108 10.07 -1.71 -17.34
C THR A 108 8.90 -1.66 -16.36
N LYS A 109 9.16 -1.44 -15.06
CA LYS A 109 8.13 -1.42 -14.00
C LYS A 109 7.64 -0.01 -13.68
N THR A 110 6.38 0.05 -13.29
CA THR A 110 5.79 1.24 -12.68
C THR A 110 6.40 1.47 -11.30
N SER A 111 6.76 2.71 -11.00
CA SER A 111 7.31 3.11 -9.71
C SER A 111 6.61 4.33 -9.15
N ASN A 112 6.48 4.41 -7.82
CA ASN A 112 5.92 5.57 -7.13
C ASN A 112 6.98 6.48 -6.50
N SER A 113 6.55 7.68 -6.11
CA SER A 113 7.41 8.68 -5.42
C SER A 113 6.95 9.01 -4.00
N TYR A 114 6.15 8.16 -3.37
CA TYR A 114 5.41 8.47 -2.14
C TYR A 114 6.30 8.62 -0.91
N LYS A 115 7.28 7.73 -0.71
CA LYS A 115 8.29 7.75 0.36
C LYS A 115 7.73 7.75 1.78
N MET A 116 6.51 7.27 1.96
CA MET A 116 5.80 7.24 3.24
C MET A 116 5.09 5.89 3.39
N PHE A 117 4.57 5.62 4.59
CA PHE A 117 3.46 4.68 4.75
C PHE A 117 2.23 5.43 5.23
N SER A 118 1.06 4.79 5.12
CA SER A 118 -0.19 5.34 5.61
C SER A 118 -1.07 4.26 6.23
N ILE A 119 -1.77 4.62 7.29
CA ILE A 119 -2.79 3.78 7.93
C ILE A 119 -4.15 4.32 7.51
N LEU A 120 -4.94 3.45 6.89
CA LEU A 120 -6.27 3.73 6.39
C LEU A 120 -7.29 2.99 7.25
N ASN A 121 -8.37 3.68 7.66
CA ASN A 121 -9.52 3.04 8.29
C ASN A 121 -10.43 2.45 7.21
N LEU A 122 -10.57 1.13 7.16
CA LEU A 122 -11.35 0.40 6.17
C LEU A 122 -12.87 0.67 6.28
N ASN A 123 -13.34 1.21 7.41
CA ASN A 123 -14.73 1.60 7.59
C ASN A 123 -15.05 2.98 6.98
N ASP A 124 -14.03 3.75 6.57
CA ASP A 124 -14.24 5.02 5.89
C ASP A 124 -14.63 4.80 4.43
N LYS A 125 -15.43 5.73 3.87
CA LYS A 125 -15.61 5.82 2.41
C LYS A 125 -14.42 6.54 1.80
N PHE A 126 -13.82 5.95 0.76
CA PHE A 126 -12.70 6.53 0.03
C PHE A 126 -13.07 6.95 -1.39
N GLU A 127 -12.50 8.08 -1.83
CA GLU A 127 -12.61 8.58 -3.20
C GLU A 127 -11.23 8.67 -3.86
N PHE A 128 -11.16 8.28 -5.14
CA PHE A 128 -9.96 8.41 -5.96
C PHE A 128 -10.13 9.51 -7.01
N LYS A 129 -9.25 10.51 -7.00
CA LYS A 129 -9.20 11.59 -8.01
C LYS A 129 -7.87 11.61 -8.73
N THR A 130 -7.86 11.75 -10.05
CA THR A 130 -6.65 11.97 -10.85
C THR A 130 -6.45 13.46 -11.10
N HIS A 131 -5.21 13.94 -10.93
CA HIS A 131 -4.81 15.31 -11.24
C HIS A 131 -4.09 15.39 -12.60
N ARG A 132 -3.28 14.37 -12.91
CA ARG A 132 -2.60 14.19 -14.19
C ARG A 132 -2.74 12.73 -14.59
N GLU A 133 -3.16 12.49 -15.84
CA GLU A 133 -3.36 11.15 -16.38
C GLU A 133 -2.71 11.06 -17.77
N THR A 134 -1.59 10.35 -17.85
CA THR A 134 -0.97 9.92 -19.11
C THR A 134 -0.67 8.43 -19.03
N ASN A 135 -0.41 7.77 -20.15
CA ASN A 135 -0.08 6.34 -20.13
C ASN A 135 1.11 6.01 -19.22
N SER A 136 2.09 6.93 -19.11
CA SER A 136 3.35 6.72 -18.41
C SER A 136 3.54 7.47 -17.09
N ASN A 137 2.63 8.38 -16.74
CA ASN A 137 2.69 9.20 -15.53
C ASN A 137 1.28 9.51 -15.04
N ILE A 138 0.99 9.14 -13.79
CA ILE A 138 -0.28 9.40 -13.11
C ILE A 138 0.00 10.08 -11.78
N ILE A 139 -0.72 11.17 -11.49
CA ILE A 139 -0.80 11.76 -10.16
C ILE A 139 -2.24 11.60 -9.69
N PHE A 140 -2.44 10.90 -8.57
CA PHE A 140 -3.77 10.63 -8.02
C PHE A 140 -3.81 10.83 -6.50
N TYR A 141 -5.03 11.03 -6.01
CA TYR A 141 -5.33 11.15 -4.59
C TYR A 141 -6.17 9.98 -4.12
N ILE A 142 -5.92 9.52 -2.90
CA ILE A 142 -6.85 8.70 -2.12
C ILE A 142 -7.35 9.58 -0.98
N SER A 143 -8.64 9.90 -0.97
CA SER A 143 -9.25 10.80 0.02
C SER A 143 -10.25 10.03 0.86
N SER A 144 -10.19 10.16 2.18
CA SER A 144 -11.26 9.70 3.06
C SER A 144 -12.37 10.75 3.12
N SER A 145 -13.61 10.27 3.20
CA SER A 145 -14.78 11.08 3.55
C SER A 145 -14.71 11.67 4.97
N ARG A 146 -13.90 11.09 5.85
CA ARG A 146 -13.66 11.58 7.21
C ARG A 146 -12.39 12.43 7.26
N THR A 147 -12.50 13.59 7.90
CA THR A 147 -11.35 14.48 8.09
C THR A 147 -10.34 13.87 9.06
N ASN A 148 -9.04 14.01 8.76
CA ASN A 148 -7.93 13.60 9.62
C ASN A 148 -7.96 12.12 10.02
N SER A 149 -8.41 11.23 9.12
CA SER A 149 -8.51 9.79 9.41
C SER A 149 -7.38 8.94 8.83
N ILE A 150 -6.58 9.51 7.93
CA ILE A 150 -5.42 8.83 7.34
C ILE A 150 -4.18 9.23 8.13
N LEU A 151 -3.53 8.26 8.77
CA LEU A 151 -2.26 8.52 9.47
C LEU A 151 -1.08 8.24 8.53
N SER A 152 -0.38 9.28 8.11
CA SER A 152 0.77 9.21 7.21
C SER A 152 2.07 9.54 7.94
N ASN A 153 3.17 8.91 7.55
CA ASN A 153 4.48 9.16 8.16
C ASN A 153 5.64 8.79 7.21
N THR A 154 6.69 9.62 7.21
CA THR A 154 7.84 9.62 6.28
C THR A 154 8.98 8.63 6.64
N MET A 155 8.69 7.62 7.46
CA MET A 155 9.56 6.47 7.79
C MET A 155 10.69 6.69 8.81
N TRP A 156 10.88 5.61 9.60
CA TRP A 156 11.69 5.30 10.81
C TRP A 156 12.41 6.39 11.63
N ARG A 157 13.02 7.43 11.04
CA ARG A 157 13.74 8.44 11.83
C ARG A 157 12.81 9.16 12.81
N GLU A 158 11.55 9.37 12.42
CA GLU A 158 10.54 9.95 13.30
C GLU A 158 9.96 8.93 14.30
N PHE A 159 9.98 7.63 14.00
CA PHE A 159 9.53 6.60 14.94
C PHE A 159 10.45 6.44 16.15
N MET A 160 11.77 6.58 15.95
CA MET A 160 12.72 6.64 17.08
C MET A 160 12.53 7.88 17.96
N SER A 161 11.70 8.84 17.53
CA SER A 161 11.34 10.03 18.30
C SER A 161 9.96 9.98 18.96
N ASN A 162 9.29 8.81 18.98
CA ASN A 162 7.93 8.63 19.49
C ASN A 162 6.84 9.48 18.79
N ARG A 163 7.12 10.05 17.61
CA ARG A 163 6.13 10.83 16.86
C ARG A 163 5.11 9.90 16.19
N LEU A 164 3.83 10.19 16.40
CA LEU A 164 2.73 9.41 15.85
C LEU A 164 2.62 9.53 14.32
N GLY A 165 3.17 10.58 13.71
CA GLY A 165 2.97 10.90 12.28
C GLY A 165 1.99 12.06 12.12
N ARG A 166 1.52 12.26 10.90
CA ARG A 166 0.59 13.33 10.53
C ARG A 166 -0.77 12.73 10.18
N LEU A 167 -1.84 13.33 10.70
CA LEU A 167 -3.19 13.02 10.28
C LEU A 167 -3.54 13.87 9.06
N ASP A 168 -3.95 13.21 8.00
CA ASP A 168 -4.40 13.79 6.76
C ASP A 168 -5.79 13.26 6.40
N SER A 169 -6.48 13.98 5.51
CA SER A 169 -7.76 13.51 4.93
C SER A 169 -7.56 12.92 3.53
N LYS A 170 -6.38 13.14 2.94
CA LYS A 170 -6.02 12.68 1.61
C LYS A 170 -4.51 12.43 1.53
N ILE A 171 -4.14 11.46 0.71
CA ILE A 171 -2.74 11.21 0.33
C ILE A 171 -2.59 11.40 -1.17
N GLU A 172 -1.48 12.00 -1.59
CA GLU A 172 -1.12 12.21 -3.00
C GLU A 172 -0.07 11.19 -3.40
N ILE A 173 -0.30 10.48 -4.51
CA ILE A 173 0.60 9.46 -5.03
C ILE A 173 0.88 9.79 -6.50
N SER A 174 2.15 9.92 -6.82
CA SER A 174 2.63 9.99 -8.20
C SER A 174 3.27 8.66 -8.57
N ILE A 175 2.89 8.12 -9.72
CA ILE A 175 3.48 6.92 -10.31
C ILE A 175 3.98 7.19 -11.73
N THR A 176 5.06 6.52 -12.11
CA THR A 176 5.72 6.64 -13.41
C THR A 176 6.15 5.28 -13.92
N GLY A 177 5.98 5.02 -15.22
CA GLY A 177 6.40 3.78 -15.87
C GLY A 177 5.51 3.46 -17.07
N VAL A 178 5.96 2.60 -17.98
CA VAL A 178 5.27 2.35 -19.26
C VAL A 178 3.82 1.86 -19.11
N ASN A 179 3.47 1.26 -17.97
CA ASN A 179 2.14 0.73 -17.66
C ASN A 179 1.40 1.52 -16.57
N ALA A 180 1.88 2.71 -16.19
CA ALA A 180 1.39 3.45 -15.01
C ALA A 180 -0.13 3.59 -14.98
N LEU A 181 -0.75 3.93 -16.12
CA LEU A 181 -2.21 4.07 -16.21
C LEU A 181 -2.96 2.77 -15.89
N ASN A 182 -2.51 1.65 -16.47
CA ASN A 182 -3.15 0.35 -16.28
C ASN A 182 -2.96 -0.16 -14.85
N ASP A 183 -1.75 0.02 -14.31
CA ASP A 183 -1.43 -0.40 -12.95
C ASP A 183 -2.22 0.43 -11.91
N TYR A 184 -2.37 1.74 -12.13
CA TYR A 184 -3.25 2.59 -11.32
C TYR A 184 -4.70 2.11 -11.34
N ARG A 185 -5.26 1.85 -12.53
CA ARG A 185 -6.66 1.41 -12.67
C ARG A 185 -6.89 0.07 -11.97
N TYR A 186 -5.94 -0.85 -12.12
CA TYR A 186 -6.00 -2.13 -11.42
C TYR A 186 -5.94 -1.96 -9.90
N PHE A 187 -5.00 -1.15 -9.40
CA PHE A 187 -4.90 -0.81 -7.98
C PHE A 187 -6.18 -0.20 -7.43
N LYS A 188 -6.73 0.84 -8.08
CA LYS A 188 -7.97 1.50 -7.67
C LYS A 188 -9.13 0.50 -7.58
N ASN A 189 -9.32 -0.32 -8.60
CA ASN A 189 -10.43 -1.28 -8.64
C ASN A 189 -10.28 -2.36 -7.56
N SER A 190 -9.07 -2.90 -7.38
CA SER A 190 -8.82 -3.90 -6.35
C SER A 190 -8.95 -3.32 -4.93
N PHE A 191 -8.52 -2.08 -4.71
CA PHE A 191 -8.73 -1.36 -3.44
C PHE A 191 -10.21 -1.23 -3.12
N LEU A 192 -10.99 -0.63 -4.03
CA LEU A 192 -12.43 -0.40 -3.83
C LEU A 192 -13.19 -1.72 -3.61
N THR A 193 -12.88 -2.74 -4.41
CA THR A 193 -13.51 -4.06 -4.28
C THR A 193 -13.18 -4.74 -2.96
N PHE A 194 -11.98 -4.52 -2.41
CA PHE A 194 -11.58 -5.08 -1.13
C PHE A 194 -12.29 -4.41 0.06
N ILE A 195 -12.46 -3.08 0.02
CA ILE A 195 -13.08 -2.33 1.13
C ILE A 195 -14.62 -2.38 1.14
N GLU A 196 -15.26 -2.63 -0.01
CA GLU A 196 -16.73 -2.72 -0.13
C GLU A 196 -17.33 -4.07 0.33
N LYS A 197 -16.50 -4.96 0.90
CA LYS A 197 -16.90 -6.29 1.36
C LYS A 197 -17.43 -6.32 2.78
#